data_AF-A0A945TX11-F1
#
_entry.id   AF-A0A945TX11-F1
#
_cell.length_a   1.000
_cell.length_b   1.000
_cell.length_c   1.000
_cell.angle_alpha   90.00
_cell.angle_beta   90.00
_cell.angle_gamma   90.00
#
_symmetry.space_group_name_H-M   'P 1'
#
loop_
_entity.id
_entity.type
_entity.pdbx_description
1 polymer ?
#
loop_
_entity_poly.entity_id
_entity_poly.type
_entity_poly.pdbx_seq_one_letter_code
_entity_poly.pdbx_strand_id
1 'polypeptide(L)'
;MSDDSDDDSDDDSDDDSDDDSDDDSDDDDDDDSDDDEGGAVVEGEVYSRSSPGGTLRVRVVDGVLEFVEAVPVSGFNAEVSEPGDEIRVEFSTESDEYRIEAEYEDGQLFWTVES
;
A
#
# COMPACT_ATOMS: atom_id res chain seq x y z
N MET A 1 -8.79 -22.52 -76.02
CA MET A 1 -10.17 -22.01 -75.94
C MET A 1 -10.32 -21.64 -74.48
N SER A 2 -10.05 -20.38 -74.13
CA SER A 2 -11.08 -19.31 -73.96
C SER A 2 -11.98 -19.71 -72.79
N ASP A 3 -11.97 -19.02 -71.67
CA ASP A 3 -12.46 -17.66 -71.43
C ASP A 3 -12.08 -17.29 -69.97
N ASP A 4 -11.59 -16.08 -69.67
CA ASP A 4 -12.36 -14.84 -69.39
C ASP A 4 -12.71 -14.75 -67.89
N SER A 5 -11.94 -13.98 -67.09
CA SER A 5 -12.08 -12.54 -66.76
C SER A 5 -13.01 -12.32 -65.56
N ASP A 6 -12.53 -11.57 -64.55
CA ASP A 6 -13.23 -10.73 -63.54
C ASP A 6 -12.24 -10.55 -62.34
N ASP A 7 -11.53 -9.42 -62.15
CA ASP A 7 -12.01 -8.08 -61.70
C ASP A 7 -12.61 -8.23 -60.27
N ASP A 8 -12.06 -7.72 -59.14
CA ASP A 8 -11.57 -6.39 -58.76
C ASP A 8 -10.69 -6.56 -57.48
N SER A 9 -9.49 -5.96 -57.40
CA SER A 9 -9.19 -4.65 -56.77
C SER A 9 -9.28 -4.65 -55.24
N ASP A 10 -8.12 -4.52 -54.61
CA ASP A 10 -7.84 -4.23 -53.19
C ASP A 10 -8.63 -3.02 -52.66
N ASP A 11 -8.99 -2.98 -51.36
CA ASP A 11 -8.74 -1.83 -50.47
C ASP A 11 -9.19 -2.16 -49.02
N ASP A 12 -8.25 -1.98 -48.09
CA ASP A 12 -8.44 -2.01 -46.64
C ASP A 12 -9.46 -0.96 -46.19
N SER A 13 -10.28 -1.29 -45.20
CA SER A 13 -10.95 -0.29 -44.36
C SER A 13 -11.16 -0.86 -42.96
N ASP A 14 -10.18 -0.56 -42.12
CA ASP A 14 -10.27 -0.43 -40.66
C ASP A 14 -11.34 0.62 -40.25
N ASP A 15 -11.51 0.81 -38.93
CA ASP A 15 -12.29 1.87 -38.23
C ASP A 15 -13.83 1.68 -38.18
N ASP A 16 -14.54 1.76 -37.06
CA ASP A 16 -14.24 2.22 -35.69
C ASP A 16 -15.19 1.49 -34.74
N SER A 17 -14.66 0.94 -33.66
CA SER A 17 -15.46 0.47 -32.52
C SER A 17 -15.27 1.45 -31.37
N ASP A 18 -15.88 2.63 -31.49
CA ASP A 18 -15.97 3.62 -30.41
C ASP A 18 -17.22 3.33 -29.56
N ASP A 19 -17.02 2.65 -28.43
CA ASP A 19 -17.94 2.73 -27.30
C ASP A 19 -17.13 3.21 -26.09
N ASP A 20 -16.78 4.50 -26.12
CA ASP A 20 -16.28 5.26 -24.98
C ASP A 20 -17.38 5.34 -23.92
N SER A 21 -17.26 4.49 -22.90
CA SER A 21 -17.82 4.76 -21.58
C SER A 21 -16.66 4.85 -20.60
N ASP A 22 -16.02 6.02 -20.59
CA ASP A 22 -15.24 6.51 -19.45
C ASP A 22 -16.16 6.57 -18.22
N ASP A 23 -15.98 5.62 -17.31
CA ASP A 23 -16.28 5.77 -15.89
C ASP A 23 -15.18 5.05 -15.09
N ASP A 24 -13.93 5.46 -15.31
CA ASP A 24 -12.85 5.25 -14.35
C ASP A 24 -13.05 6.24 -13.21
N SER A 25 -14.09 6.00 -12.42
CA SER A 25 -14.17 6.52 -11.07
C SER A 25 -13.04 5.84 -10.28
N ASP A 26 -12.05 6.66 -9.91
CA ASP A 26 -11.06 6.39 -8.87
C ASP A 26 -11.65 5.63 -7.67
N ASP A 27 -10.73 5.00 -6.92
CA ASP A 27 -10.92 4.56 -5.53
C ASP A 27 -11.39 3.11 -5.37
N ASP A 28 -10.49 2.18 -5.64
CA ASP A 28 -10.16 1.16 -4.65
C ASP A 28 -8.65 0.93 -4.80
N ASP A 29 -7.88 1.65 -3.98
CA ASP A 29 -6.62 1.13 -3.43
C ASP A 29 -6.97 -0.27 -2.91
N ASP A 30 -6.79 -1.29 -3.77
CA ASP A 30 -6.71 -2.68 -3.35
C ASP A 30 -5.56 -2.69 -2.36
N ASP A 31 -5.94 -2.57 -1.08
CA ASP A 31 -5.16 -2.77 0.13
C ASP A 31 -4.51 -4.14 -0.04
N ASP A 32 -3.36 -4.12 -0.71
CA ASP A 32 -2.47 -5.26 -0.86
C ASP A 32 -2.27 -5.73 0.57
N SER A 33 -2.94 -6.83 0.85
CA SER A 33 -2.79 -7.58 2.07
C SER A 33 -1.41 -8.23 1.98
N ASP A 34 -0.36 -7.41 1.98
CA ASP A 34 1.02 -7.79 2.19
C ASP A 34 1.09 -8.30 3.63
N ASP A 35 0.75 -9.59 3.73
CA ASP A 35 1.67 -10.64 4.14
C ASP A 35 2.93 -10.04 4.75
N ASP A 36 3.02 -10.23 6.06
CA ASP A 36 4.15 -10.21 6.99
C ASP A 36 5.55 -10.44 6.36
N GLU A 37 5.94 -9.65 5.36
CA GLU A 37 7.23 -9.72 4.68
C GLU A 37 7.86 -8.31 4.76
N GLY A 38 8.92 -8.21 5.55
CA GLY A 38 9.62 -6.94 5.75
C GLY A 38 10.04 -6.28 4.44
N GLY A 39 9.85 -4.97 4.34
CA GLY A 39 10.15 -4.18 3.14
C GLY A 39 11.56 -3.58 3.18
N ALA A 40 12.23 -3.50 2.04
CA ALA A 40 13.48 -2.76 1.93
C ALA A 40 13.25 -1.26 2.18
N VAL A 41 14.12 -0.63 2.97
CA VAL A 41 13.98 0.80 3.33
C VAL A 41 14.96 1.70 2.57
N VAL A 42 14.52 2.94 2.40
CA VAL A 42 15.28 4.08 1.91
C VAL A 42 15.54 5.01 3.10
N GLU A 43 16.79 5.35 3.34
CA GLU A 43 17.17 6.21 4.47
C GLU A 43 16.48 7.59 4.38
N GLY A 44 15.85 8.00 5.49
CA GLY A 44 15.13 9.27 5.60
C GLY A 44 13.71 9.27 5.03
N GLU A 45 13.27 8.20 4.38
CA GLU A 45 11.88 8.03 3.95
C GLU A 45 10.97 7.66 5.13
N VAL A 46 9.70 8.09 5.06
CA VAL A 46 8.71 7.80 6.09
C VAL A 46 7.85 6.64 5.64
N TYR A 47 7.78 5.61 6.47
CA TYR A 47 6.96 4.43 6.28
C TYR A 47 5.78 4.47 7.25
N SER A 48 4.64 3.92 6.84
CA SER A 48 3.44 3.89 7.67
C SER A 48 2.75 2.54 7.63
N ARG A 49 2.21 2.14 8.77
CA ARG A 49 1.31 1.00 8.89
C ARG A 49 0.06 1.41 9.65
N SER A 50 -1.09 0.92 9.20
CA SER A 50 -2.39 1.23 9.76
C SER A 50 -3.01 -0.01 10.40
N SER A 51 -3.80 0.22 11.45
CA SER A 51 -4.70 -0.73 12.07
C SER A 51 -6.07 -0.06 12.26
N PRO A 52 -7.12 -0.81 12.61
CA PRO A 52 -8.42 -0.21 12.90
C PRO A 52 -8.39 0.81 14.06
N GLY A 53 -7.37 0.76 14.94
CA GLY A 53 -7.19 1.70 16.03
C GLY A 53 -6.41 2.98 15.68
N GLY A 54 -5.62 2.99 14.61
CA GLY A 54 -4.79 4.13 14.25
C GLY A 54 -3.69 3.84 13.22
N THR A 55 -2.89 4.85 12.94
CA THR A 55 -1.75 4.77 12.02
C THR A 55 -0.45 5.09 12.75
N LEU A 56 0.55 4.24 12.59
CA LEU A 56 1.93 4.48 13.02
C LEU A 56 2.76 4.94 11.82
N ARG A 57 3.59 5.97 12.00
CA ARG A 57 4.60 6.42 11.04
C ARG A 57 5.99 6.39 11.66
N VAL A 58 6.93 5.79 10.95
CA VAL A 58 8.32 5.63 11.35
C VAL A 58 9.25 6.02 10.20
N ARG A 59 10.53 6.20 10.48
CA ARG A 59 11.57 6.38 9.46
C ARG A 59 12.86 5.72 9.92
N VAL A 60 13.75 5.42 8.99
CA VAL A 60 15.09 4.90 9.32
C VAL A 60 16.13 5.97 9.01
N VAL A 61 16.96 6.32 10.00
CA VAL A 61 18.03 7.32 9.88
C VAL A 61 19.31 6.75 10.48
N ASP A 62 20.40 6.76 9.71
CA ASP A 62 21.70 6.20 10.11
C ASP A 62 21.59 4.74 10.61
N GLY A 63 20.66 3.97 10.04
CA GLY A 63 20.40 2.57 10.41
C GLY A 63 19.67 2.39 11.75
N VAL A 64 19.04 3.44 12.29
CA VAL A 64 18.21 3.40 13.49
C VAL A 64 16.77 3.73 13.14
N LEU A 65 15.83 2.97 13.69
CA LEU A 65 14.41 3.22 13.56
C LEU A 65 14.01 4.42 14.46
N GLU A 66 13.41 5.44 13.87
CA GLU A 66 12.92 6.64 14.57
C GLU A 66 11.40 6.76 14.47
N PHE A 67 10.77 7.06 15.61
CA PHE A 67 9.35 7.39 15.68
C PHE A 67 9.08 8.75 15.04
N VAL A 68 8.09 8.81 14.14
CA VAL A 68 7.63 10.07 13.53
C VAL A 68 6.34 10.53 14.19
N GLU A 69 5.29 9.72 14.12
CA GLU A 69 4.00 10.03 14.72
C GLU A 69 3.12 8.78 14.89
N ALA A 70 2.16 8.87 15.81
CA ALA A 70 1.07 7.93 15.99
C ALA A 70 -0.24 8.71 15.95
N VAL A 71 -1.11 8.36 15.01
CA VAL A 71 -2.39 9.02 14.79
C VAL A 71 -3.51 8.04 15.15
N PRO A 72 -4.08 8.12 16.36
CA PRO A 72 -5.21 7.27 16.73
C PRO A 72 -6.47 7.64 15.93
N VAL A 73 -7.28 6.64 15.61
CA VAL A 73 -8.65 6.84 15.14
C VAL A 73 -9.47 7.51 16.26
N SER A 74 -10.47 8.32 15.89
CA SER A 74 -11.32 9.02 16.87
C SER A 74 -11.93 8.05 17.89
N GLY A 75 -11.66 8.30 19.17
CA GLY A 75 -12.13 7.46 20.28
C GLY A 75 -11.07 6.51 20.83
N PHE A 76 -10.01 6.22 20.07
CA PHE A 76 -8.84 5.48 20.54
C PHE A 76 -7.84 6.41 21.23
N ASN A 77 -7.13 5.86 22.21
CA ASN A 77 -5.92 6.44 22.78
C ASN A 77 -4.72 5.75 22.14
N ALA A 78 -3.58 6.46 22.04
CA ALA A 78 -2.34 5.89 21.54
C ALA A 78 -1.28 5.88 22.66
N GLU A 79 -0.67 4.72 22.89
CA GLU A 79 0.45 4.53 23.80
C GLU A 79 1.67 4.06 23.01
N VAL A 80 2.74 4.86 23.04
CA VAL A 80 3.98 4.59 22.30
C VAL A 80 5.03 4.05 23.26
N SER A 81 5.73 2.99 22.85
CA SER A 81 6.85 2.38 23.56
C SER A 81 7.98 2.06 22.58
N GLU A 82 9.23 2.30 22.98
CA GLU A 82 10.42 2.12 22.12
C GLU A 82 11.41 1.15 22.79
N PRO A 83 11.12 -0.16 22.87
CA PRO A 83 11.99 -1.12 23.52
C PRO A 83 13.18 -1.52 22.62
N GLY A 84 14.32 -0.86 22.79
CA GLY A 84 15.55 -1.21 22.06
C GLY A 84 15.52 -0.66 20.64
N ASP A 85 15.46 -1.54 19.64
CA ASP A 85 15.47 -1.21 18.20
C ASP A 85 14.07 -1.36 17.54
N GLU A 86 13.03 -1.54 18.37
CA GLU A 86 11.63 -1.66 17.99
C GLU A 86 10.84 -0.40 18.39
N ILE A 87 9.84 -0.04 17.59
CA ILE A 87 8.80 0.93 17.94
C ILE A 87 7.46 0.20 18.00
N ARG A 88 6.82 0.28 19.16
CA ARG A 88 5.51 -0.30 19.41
C ARG A 88 4.49 0.78 19.73
N VAL A 89 3.35 0.73 19.07
CA VAL A 89 2.21 1.61 19.36
C VAL A 89 0.96 0.78 19.62
N GLU A 90 0.34 1.03 20.76
CA GLU A 90 -0.93 0.43 21.16
C GLU A 90 -2.04 1.47 21.04
N PHE A 91 -3.06 1.14 20.28
CA PHE A 91 -4.27 1.91 20.11
C PHE A 91 -5.40 1.26 20.89
N SER A 92 -5.91 1.90 21.93
CA SER A 92 -6.90 1.31 22.83
C SER A 92 -8.14 2.17 23.09
N THR A 93 -9.29 1.51 23.23
CA THR A 93 -10.53 2.06 23.79
C THR A 93 -10.91 1.31 25.07
N GLU A 94 -12.11 1.55 25.61
CA GLU A 94 -12.64 0.76 26.72
C GLU A 94 -12.97 -0.70 26.33
N SER A 95 -13.06 -1.02 25.03
CA SER A 95 -13.53 -2.33 24.55
C SER A 95 -12.62 -3.02 23.55
N ASP A 96 -11.74 -2.26 22.88
CA ASP A 96 -10.91 -2.74 21.77
C ASP A 96 -9.46 -2.30 21.97
N GLU A 97 -8.52 -3.13 21.54
CA GLU A 97 -7.09 -2.89 21.59
C GLU A 97 -6.48 -3.34 20.26
N TYR A 98 -5.64 -2.51 19.67
CA TYR A 98 -4.87 -2.84 18.48
C TYR A 98 -3.43 -2.46 18.70
N ARG A 99 -2.49 -3.27 18.24
CA ARG A 99 -1.06 -2.97 18.35
C ARG A 99 -0.41 -2.98 16.98
N ILE A 100 0.48 -2.02 16.76
CA ILE A 100 1.39 -1.99 15.61
C ILE A 100 2.81 -1.98 16.15
N GLU A 101 3.63 -2.91 15.70
CA GLU A 101 5.07 -3.00 15.99
C GLU A 101 5.85 -2.81 14.70
N ALA A 102 6.94 -2.06 14.79
CA ALA A 102 7.88 -1.80 13.71
C ALA A 102 9.28 -2.16 14.19
N GLU A 103 9.97 -3.02 13.44
CA GLU A 103 11.34 -3.45 13.74
C GLU A 103 12.23 -3.26 12.51
N TYR A 104 13.45 -2.75 12.71
CA TYR A 104 14.42 -2.58 11.64
C TYR A 104 15.61 -3.53 11.83
N GLU A 105 15.73 -4.54 10.97
CA GLU A 105 16.81 -5.53 11.00
C GLU A 105 17.33 -5.79 9.57
N ASP A 106 18.65 -5.91 9.42
CA ASP A 106 19.32 -6.27 8.15
C ASP A 106 18.93 -5.40 6.93
N GLY A 107 18.60 -4.12 7.15
CA GLY A 107 18.22 -3.20 6.06
C GLY A 107 16.75 -3.28 5.65
N GLN A 108 15.93 -3.99 6.43
CA GLN A 108 14.52 -4.24 6.15
C GLN A 108 13.67 -3.79 7.34
N LEU A 109 12.48 -3.27 7.05
CA LEU A 109 11.48 -2.87 8.03
C LEU A 109 10.38 -3.93 8.10
N PHE A 110 10.23 -4.54 9.26
CA PHE A 110 9.22 -5.55 9.57
C PHE A 110 8.07 -4.90 10.34
N TRP A 111 6.86 -5.37 10.06
CA TRP A 111 5.65 -4.86 10.67
C TRP A 111 4.85 -6.00 11.27
N THR A 112 4.44 -5.85 12.53
CA THR A 112 3.48 -6.77 13.17
C THR A 112 2.23 -5.96 13.52
N VAL A 113 1.05 -6.50 13.22
CA VAL A 113 -0.23 -5.89 13.61
C VAL A 113 -1.05 -6.91 14.40
N GLU A 114 -1.42 -6.55 15.64
CA GLU A 114 -2.25 -7.36 16.55
C GLU A 114 -3.60 -6.68 16.83
N SER A 115 -4.63 -7.48 17.12
CA SER A 115 -6.01 -7.07 17.46
C SER A 115 -6.64 -7.95 18.53
#